data_AF-A0A1N6JVJ4-F1
#
_entry.id   AF-A0A1N6JVJ4-F1
#
_cell.length_a   1.000
_cell.length_b   1.000
_cell.length_c   1.000
_cell.angle_alpha   90.00
_cell.angle_beta   90.00
_cell.angle_gamma   90.00
#
_symmetry.space_group_name_H-M   'P 1'
#
loop_
_entity.id
_entity.type
_entity.pdbx_description
1 polymer ?
#
loop_
_entity_poly.entity_id
_entity_poly.type
_entity_poly.pdbx_seq_one_letter_code
_entity_poly.pdbx_strand_id
1 'polypeptide(L)'
;MKIHIRTRAATVLYALIWAYFGVNHMVHAKDMAGMVPIPGGAFWVFITGVGMLLACIAIILNKKAKLACYLLALMLLIFIFAIHVPGLMKNSPMAPANLLKDIGLMAAAIVIGNVINHIKQIGQ
;
A
#
# COMPACT_ATOMS: atom_id res chain seq x y z
N MET A 1 24.56 5.90 -16.07
CA MET A 1 24.41 5.58 -14.63
C MET A 1 24.36 4.06 -14.49
N LYS A 2 25.24 3.42 -13.71
CA LYS A 2 25.18 1.96 -13.50
C LYS A 2 24.11 1.65 -12.45
N ILE A 3 23.09 0.87 -12.84
CA ILE A 3 22.03 0.40 -11.94
C ILE A 3 22.46 -0.96 -11.40
N HIS A 4 22.80 -1.04 -10.11
CA HIS A 4 23.26 -2.29 -9.49
C HIS A 4 22.09 -3.22 -9.15
N ILE A 5 20.93 -2.67 -8.78
CA ILE A 5 19.70 -3.42 -8.52
C ILE A 5 18.66 -2.97 -9.55
N ARG A 6 18.16 -3.91 -10.36
CA ARG A 6 17.12 -3.61 -11.35
C ARG A 6 15.88 -3.04 -10.66
N THR A 7 15.39 -1.91 -11.15
CA THR A 7 14.17 -1.25 -10.64
C THR A 7 12.99 -2.22 -10.59
N ARG A 8 12.95 -3.16 -11.54
CA ARG A 8 11.93 -4.20 -11.60
C ARG A 8 11.95 -5.13 -10.38
N ALA A 9 13.13 -5.52 -9.89
CA ALA A 9 13.24 -6.37 -8.70
C ALA A 9 12.70 -5.64 -7.46
N ALA A 10 13.09 -4.38 -7.26
CA ALA A 10 12.56 -3.54 -6.18
C ALA A 10 11.03 -3.35 -6.29
N THR A 11 10.51 -3.18 -7.51
CA THR A 11 9.07 -3.08 -7.77
C THR A 11 8.31 -4.35 -7.39
N VAL A 12 8.89 -5.53 -7.66
CA VAL A 12 8.29 -6.81 -7.27
C VAL A 12 8.31 -6.97 -5.75
N LEU A 13 9.43 -6.64 -5.08
CA LEU A 13 9.49 -6.65 -3.61
C LEU A 13 8.44 -5.74 -2.99
N TYR A 14 8.28 -4.53 -3.53
CA TYR A 14 7.22 -3.61 -3.11
C TYR A 14 5.81 -4.20 -3.31
N ALA A 15 5.55 -4.85 -4.44
CA ALA A 15 4.27 -5.52 -4.68
C ALA A 15 3.99 -6.64 -3.67
N LEU A 16 5.01 -7.42 -3.30
CA LEU A 16 4.87 -8.51 -2.33
C LEU A 16 4.54 -8.02 -0.91
N ILE A 17 4.98 -6.81 -0.54
CA ILE A 17 4.55 -6.17 0.71
C ILE A 17 3.02 -5.98 0.72
N TRP A 18 2.43 -5.59 -0.42
CA TRP A 18 0.98 -5.47 -0.56
C TRP A 18 0.25 -6.80 -0.58
N ALA A 19 0.90 -7.86 -1.09
CA ALA A 19 0.36 -9.22 -0.96
C ALA A 19 0.20 -9.58 0.53
N TYR A 20 1.25 -9.37 1.32
CA TYR A 20 1.23 -9.61 2.77
C TYR A 20 0.15 -8.78 3.47
N PHE A 21 0.11 -7.45 3.24
CA PHE A 21 -0.92 -6.62 3.87
C PHE A 21 -2.33 -7.01 3.44
N GLY A 22 -2.54 -7.35 2.17
CA GLY A 22 -3.84 -7.79 1.66
C GLY A 22 -4.34 -9.05 2.36
N VAL A 23 -3.49 -10.09 2.47
CA VAL A 23 -3.82 -11.31 3.23
C VAL A 23 -4.07 -10.99 4.70
N ASN A 24 -3.20 -10.19 5.33
CA ASN A 24 -3.32 -9.83 6.74
C ASN A 24 -4.64 -9.10 7.04
N HIS A 25 -5.10 -8.20 6.15
CA HIS A 25 -6.39 -7.51 6.29
C HIS A 25 -7.56 -8.49 6.23
N MET A 26 -7.48 -9.54 5.41
CA MET A 26 -8.54 -10.55 5.32
C MET A 26 -8.56 -11.46 6.54
N VAL A 27 -7.39 -11.92 7.00
CA VAL A 27 -7.24 -12.80 8.17
C VAL A 27 -7.67 -12.09 9.44
N HIS A 28 -7.28 -10.82 9.61
CA HIS A 28 -7.53 -10.02 10.81
C HIS A 28 -8.67 -9.00 10.65
N ALA A 29 -9.58 -9.23 9.69
CA ALA A 29 -10.63 -8.27 9.35
C ALA A 29 -11.51 -7.87 10.55
N LYS A 30 -11.81 -8.84 11.44
CA LYS A 30 -12.62 -8.61 12.64
C LYS A 30 -11.84 -7.82 13.70
N ASP A 31 -10.56 -8.12 13.89
CA ASP A 31 -9.70 -7.44 14.86
C ASP A 31 -9.49 -5.97 14.49
N MET A 32 -9.42 -5.68 13.19
CA MET A 32 -9.23 -4.33 12.65
C MET A 32 -10.54 -3.55 12.50
N ALA A 33 -11.70 -4.19 12.67
CA ALA A 33 -13.01 -3.57 12.41
C ALA A 33 -13.24 -2.28 13.22
N GLY A 34 -12.78 -2.24 14.47
CA GLY A 34 -12.89 -1.06 15.34
C GLY A 34 -12.02 0.12 14.92
N MET A 35 -11.08 -0.07 13.99
CA MET A 35 -10.24 1.01 13.46
C MET A 35 -10.90 1.76 12.30
N VAL A 36 -11.97 1.20 11.71
CA VAL A 36 -12.67 1.81 10.58
C VAL A 36 -13.53 2.97 11.09
N PRO A 37 -13.29 4.22 10.66
CA PRO A 37 -13.94 5.41 11.22
C PRO A 37 -15.36 5.65 10.65
N ILE A 38 -15.92 4.65 9.95
CA ILE A 38 -17.24 4.70 9.32
C ILE A 38 -18.02 3.39 9.60
N PRO A 39 -19.36 3.40 9.55
CA PRO A 39 -20.16 2.19 9.70
C PRO A 39 -19.79 1.11 8.68
N GLY A 40 -19.81 -0.15 9.11
CA GLY A 40 -19.53 -1.33 8.26
C GLY A 40 -18.37 -2.20 8.75
N GLY A 41 -17.46 -1.66 9.56
CA GLY A 41 -16.41 -2.42 10.27
C GLY A 41 -15.61 -3.35 9.34
N ALA A 42 -15.63 -4.66 9.63
CA ALA A 42 -14.86 -5.68 8.92
C ALA A 42 -15.12 -5.72 7.40
N PHE A 43 -16.31 -5.30 6.93
CA PHE A 43 -16.62 -5.21 5.51
C PHE A 43 -15.61 -4.34 4.75
N TRP A 44 -15.30 -3.15 5.28
CA TRP A 44 -14.33 -2.24 4.68
C TRP A 44 -12.90 -2.78 4.75
N VAL A 45 -12.58 -3.54 5.79
CA VAL A 45 -11.27 -4.20 5.93
C VAL A 45 -11.08 -5.27 4.86
N PHE A 46 -12.11 -6.08 4.57
CA PHE A 46 -12.08 -7.04 3.45
C PHE A 46 -11.91 -6.35 2.09
N ILE A 47 -12.69 -5.30 1.82
CA ILE A 47 -12.58 -4.54 0.57
C ILE A 47 -11.16 -3.98 0.39
N THR A 48 -10.62 -3.41 1.47
CA THR A 48 -9.25 -2.88 1.50
C THR A 48 -8.24 -3.98 1.19
N GLY A 49 -8.34 -5.14 1.83
CA GLY A 49 -7.45 -6.29 1.61
C GLY A 49 -7.48 -6.77 0.16
N VAL A 50 -8.68 -6.90 -0.43
CA VAL A 50 -8.84 -7.25 -1.85
C VAL A 50 -8.18 -6.20 -2.75
N GLY A 51 -8.37 -4.90 -2.47
CA GLY A 51 -7.72 -3.82 -3.20
C GLY A 51 -6.19 -3.92 -3.17
N MET A 52 -5.60 -4.24 -2.03
CA MET A 52 -4.15 -4.44 -1.88
C MET A 52 -3.64 -5.65 -2.69
N LEU A 53 -4.36 -6.77 -2.69
CA LEU A 53 -4.02 -7.94 -3.50
C LEU A 53 -4.11 -7.64 -5.00
N LEU A 54 -5.16 -6.95 -5.44
CA LEU A 54 -5.32 -6.52 -6.82
C LEU A 54 -4.20 -5.55 -7.24
N ALA A 55 -3.78 -4.66 -6.35
CA ALA A 55 -2.66 -3.77 -6.61
C ALA A 55 -1.34 -4.53 -6.76
N CYS A 56 -1.07 -5.52 -5.88
CA CYS A 56 0.07 -6.43 -6.03
C CYS A 56 0.08 -7.10 -7.41
N ILE A 57 -1.04 -7.72 -7.79
CA ILE A 57 -1.19 -8.41 -9.09
C ILE A 57 -0.99 -7.42 -10.24
N ALA A 58 -1.59 -6.24 -10.20
CA ALA A 58 -1.45 -5.20 -11.22
C ALA A 58 0.00 -4.76 -11.41
N ILE A 59 0.74 -4.56 -10.31
CA ILE A 59 2.16 -4.14 -10.31
C ILE A 59 3.05 -5.27 -10.85
N ILE A 60 2.83 -6.52 -10.43
CA ILE A 60 3.58 -7.70 -10.91
C ILE A 60 3.27 -7.98 -12.38
N LEU A 61 2.03 -7.88 -12.85
CA LEU A 61 1.72 -8.11 -14.26
C LEU A 61 2.03 -6.89 -15.14
N ASN A 62 2.37 -5.76 -14.53
CA ASN A 62 2.48 -4.46 -15.19
C ASN A 62 1.24 -4.16 -16.07
N LYS A 63 0.05 -4.42 -15.52
CA LYS A 63 -1.25 -4.16 -16.13
C LYS A 63 -2.00 -3.19 -15.22
N LYS A 64 -2.27 -1.98 -15.73
CA LYS A 64 -2.84 -0.87 -14.92
C LYS A 64 -2.01 -0.53 -13.68
N ALA A 65 -0.72 -0.88 -13.65
CA ALA A 65 0.14 -0.72 -12.48
C ALA A 65 0.26 0.74 -12.02
N LYS A 66 0.37 1.69 -12.97
CA LYS A 66 0.37 3.13 -12.65
C LYS A 66 -0.88 3.54 -11.86
N LEU A 67 -2.06 3.12 -12.31
CA LEU A 67 -3.31 3.40 -11.61
C LEU A 67 -3.33 2.73 -10.22
N ALA A 68 -2.94 1.45 -10.14
CA ALA A 68 -2.88 0.73 -8.87
C ALA A 68 -1.98 1.42 -7.84
N CYS A 69 -0.81 1.91 -8.27
CA CYS A 69 0.11 2.68 -7.44
C CYS A 69 -0.52 3.97 -6.90
N TYR A 70 -1.24 4.75 -7.71
CA TYR A 70 -1.91 5.95 -7.21
C TYR A 70 -3.10 5.65 -6.30
N LEU A 71 -3.85 4.57 -6.57
CA LEU A 71 -4.92 4.14 -5.68
C LEU A 71 -4.39 3.68 -4.32
N LEU A 72 -3.24 2.97 -4.29
CA LEU A 72 -2.53 2.65 -3.06
C LEU A 72 -2.06 3.92 -2.33
N ALA A 73 -1.51 4.90 -3.05
CA ALA A 73 -1.09 6.17 -2.46
C ALA A 73 -2.27 6.92 -1.82
N LEU A 74 -3.41 6.99 -2.53
CA LEU A 74 -4.63 7.60 -2.02
C LEU A 74 -5.17 6.86 -0.79
N MET A 75 -5.22 5.53 -0.83
CA MET A 75 -5.65 4.70 0.29
C MET A 75 -4.77 4.93 1.53
N LEU A 76 -3.45 4.96 1.38
CA LEU A 76 -2.52 5.25 2.47
C LEU A 76 -2.70 6.67 3.01
N LEU A 77 -2.91 7.65 2.14
CA LEU A 77 -3.21 9.03 2.56
C LEU A 77 -4.46 9.07 3.45
N ILE A 78 -5.50 8.32 3.09
CA ILE A 78 -6.71 8.16 3.91
C ILE A 78 -6.36 7.53 5.26
N PHE A 79 -5.57 6.45 5.31
CA PHE A 79 -5.19 5.80 6.58
C PHE A 79 -4.35 6.70 7.48
N ILE A 80 -3.42 7.44 6.90
CA ILE A 80 -2.61 8.44 7.59
C ILE A 80 -3.51 9.41 8.36
N PHE A 81 -4.47 10.04 7.68
CA PHE A 81 -5.31 11.06 8.31
C PHE A 81 -6.47 10.50 9.14
N ALA A 82 -7.05 9.38 8.73
CA ALA A 82 -8.24 8.84 9.38
C ALA A 82 -7.93 7.88 10.54
N ILE A 83 -6.73 7.29 10.58
CA ILE A 83 -6.35 6.26 11.57
C ILE A 83 -5.08 6.68 12.32
N HIS A 84 -3.98 6.93 11.61
CA HIS A 84 -2.66 7.05 12.25
C HIS A 84 -2.41 8.40 12.92
N VAL A 85 -2.85 9.51 12.34
CA VAL A 85 -2.82 10.84 12.97
C VAL A 85 -3.70 10.88 14.23
N PRO A 86 -4.98 10.43 14.20
CA PRO A 86 -5.78 10.31 15.43
C PRO A 86 -5.17 9.38 16.47
N GLY A 87 -4.53 8.28 16.05
CA GLY A 87 -3.81 7.37 16.95
C GLY A 87 -2.63 8.04 17.65
N LEU A 88 -1.91 8.93 16.95
CA LEU A 88 -0.80 9.71 17.51
C LEU A 88 -1.30 10.69 18.57
N MET A 89 -2.41 11.38 18.31
CA MET A 89 -3.06 12.29 19.26
C MET A 89 -3.55 11.57 20.53
N LYS A 90 -3.85 10.27 20.42
CA LYS A 90 -4.26 9.41 21.54
C LYS A 90 -3.07 8.72 22.24
N ASN A 91 -1.84 9.10 21.93
CA ASN A 91 -0.61 8.52 22.48
C ASN A 91 -0.53 6.98 22.30
N SER A 92 -1.06 6.45 21.19
CA SER A 92 -0.92 5.02 20.89
C SER A 92 0.56 4.70 20.64
N PRO A 93 1.16 3.72 21.36
CA PRO A 93 2.59 3.41 21.24
C PRO A 93 3.05 3.08 19.82
N MET A 94 2.15 2.55 18.99
CA MET A 94 2.45 2.14 17.61
C MET A 94 2.10 3.17 16.56
N ALA A 95 1.45 4.28 16.92
CA ALA A 95 1.06 5.29 15.95
C ALA A 95 2.24 5.96 15.21
N PRO A 96 3.35 6.35 15.87
CA PRO A 96 4.47 6.97 15.16
C PRO A 96 5.07 6.06 14.08
N ALA A 97 5.32 4.78 14.42
CA ALA A 97 5.90 3.81 13.49
C ALA A 97 4.96 3.53 12.31
N ASN A 98 3.66 3.37 12.58
CA ASN A 98 2.67 3.14 11.52
C ASN A 98 2.53 4.34 10.58
N LEU A 99 2.52 5.56 11.12
CA LEU A 99 2.45 6.79 10.34
C LEU A 99 3.65 6.90 9.38
N LEU A 100 4.87 6.71 9.88
CA LEU A 100 6.08 6.79 9.06
C LEU A 100 6.14 5.68 8.00
N LYS A 101 5.74 4.45 8.37
CA LYS A 101 5.63 3.31 7.46
C LYS A 101 4.67 3.62 6.31
N ASP A 102 3.48 4.15 6.61
CA ASP A 102 2.48 4.48 5.58
C ASP A 102 2.94 5.62 4.67
N ILE A 103 3.59 6.66 5.22
CA ILE A 103 4.19 7.75 4.41
C ILE A 103 5.25 7.20 3.45
N GLY A 104 6.14 6.32 3.93
CA GLY A 104 7.17 5.69 3.12
C GLY A 104 6.58 4.82 2.00
N LEU A 105 5.58 4.00 2.33
CA LEU A 105 4.89 3.16 1.35
C LEU A 105 4.12 3.98 0.31
N MET A 106 3.55 5.12 0.71
CA MET A 106 2.84 6.05 -0.17
C MET A 106 3.80 6.72 -1.15
N ALA A 107 4.91 7.26 -0.65
CA ALA A 107 5.94 7.85 -1.48
C ALA A 107 6.51 6.84 -2.49
N ALA A 108 6.79 5.61 -2.04
CA ALA A 108 7.22 4.52 -2.93
C ALA A 108 6.15 4.17 -3.97
N ALA A 109 4.87 4.18 -3.61
CA ALA A 109 3.76 3.96 -4.55
C ALA A 109 3.81 4.99 -5.68
N ILE A 110 3.92 6.28 -5.34
CA ILE A 110 3.97 7.39 -6.29
C ILE A 110 5.18 7.27 -7.20
N VAL A 111 6.37 7.02 -6.63
CA VAL A 111 7.61 6.86 -7.41
C VAL A 111 7.49 5.70 -8.39
N ILE A 112 7.03 4.53 -7.94
CA ILE A 112 6.84 3.36 -8.80
C ILE A 112 5.80 3.69 -9.88
N GLY A 113 4.66 4.27 -9.52
CA GLY A 113 3.61 4.68 -10.47
C GLY A 113 4.11 5.64 -11.55
N ASN A 114 5.02 6.55 -11.21
CA ASN A 114 5.63 7.48 -12.16
C ASN A 114 6.56 6.77 -13.16
N VAL A 115 7.29 5.72 -12.74
CA VAL A 115 8.32 5.08 -13.57
C VAL A 115 7.90 3.76 -14.21
N ILE A 116 6.83 3.10 -13.74
CA ILE A 116 6.51 1.70 -14.10
C ILE A 116 6.22 1.46 -15.58
N ASN A 117 5.74 2.48 -16.30
CA ASN A 117 5.53 2.40 -17.75
C ASN A 117 6.86 2.46 -18.52
N HIS A 118 7.90 3.05 -17.93
CA HIS A 118 9.24 3.15 -18.52
C HIS A 118 10.11 1.93 -18.22
N ILE A 119 9.79 1.15 -17.19
CA ILE A 119 10.53 -0.09 -16.85
C ILE A 119 10.53 -1.08 -18.04
N LYS A 120 9.44 -1.18 -18.81
CA LYS A 120 9.39 -2.01 -20.02
C LYS A 120 10.28 -1.49 -21.17
N GLN A 121 10.52 -0.19 -21.24
CA GLN A 121 11.22 0.46 -22.36
C GLN A 121 12.75 0.36 -22.25
N ILE A 122 13.27 0.13 -21.05
CA ILE A 122 14.72 0.06 -20.77
C ILE A 122 15.30 -1.37 -20.90
N GLY A 123 14.54 -2.32 -21.46
CA GLY A 123 15.01 -3.70 -21.66
C GLY A 123 15.40 -4.44 -20.38
N GLN A 124 14.82 -4.04 -19.23
CA GLN A 124 15.06 -4.67 -17.92
C GLN A 124 14.04 -5.73 -17.54
#